data_AF-X1CFG9-F1
#
_entry.id   AF-X1CFG9-F1
#
_cell.length_a   1.000
_cell.length_b   1.000
_cell.length_c   1.000
_cell.angle_alpha   90.00
_cell.angle_beta   90.00
_cell.angle_gamma   90.00
#
_symmetry.space_group_name_H-M   'P 1'
#
loop_
_entity.id
_entity.type
_entity.pdbx_description
1 polymer ?
#
loop_
_entity_poly.entity_id
_entity_poly.type
_entity_poly.pdbx_seq_one_letter_code
_entity_poly.pdbx_strand_id
1 'polypeptide(L)'
;TISFTLSDNAYVTLKVFDESSVLVKTLLDGELLAVGGNSITWDGTDGSSALVSDGLYSYTIDAVDDLGNAAVQQVGDVLLDTRKPLDLISPEDGATLAGTVTLVATQVDDYTIRSDNYAPYFTAIGTGCSRGIGRAAQQVDGTWTGINKYISTFAVSRSRG
;
A
#
# COMPACT_ATOMS: atom_id res chain seq x y z
N THR A 1 -2.28 7.36 7.28
CA THR A 1 -2.96 8.60 7.69
C THR A 1 -2.56 8.96 9.11
N ILE A 2 -2.34 10.25 9.37
CA ILE A 2 -1.93 10.80 10.66
C ILE A 2 -3.12 11.56 11.24
N SER A 3 -3.56 11.22 12.46
CA SER A 3 -4.73 11.82 13.11
C SER A 3 -4.35 12.40 14.46
N PHE A 4 -4.85 13.59 14.77
CA PHE A 4 -4.57 14.30 16.01
C PHE A 4 -5.78 15.17 16.43
N THR A 5 -5.78 15.69 17.65
CA THR A 5 -6.84 16.56 18.15
C THR A 5 -6.22 17.87 18.66
N LEU A 6 -6.82 18.99 18.27
CA LEU A 6 -6.46 20.31 18.77
C LEU A 6 -7.46 20.74 19.86
N SER A 7 -6.96 21.37 20.92
CA SER A 7 -7.79 21.92 22.00
C SER A 7 -8.28 23.35 21.75
N ASP A 8 -7.68 24.03 20.78
CA ASP A 8 -8.09 25.34 20.26
C ASP A 8 -7.71 25.43 18.77
N ASN A 9 -8.16 26.45 18.06
CA ASN A 9 -7.65 26.75 16.73
C ASN A 9 -6.15 27.05 16.80
N ALA A 10 -5.37 26.47 15.89
CA ALA A 10 -3.92 26.63 15.90
C ALA A 10 -3.31 26.54 14.50
N TYR A 11 -2.21 27.25 14.31
CA TYR A 11 -1.31 27.09 13.18
C TYR A 11 -0.46 25.84 13.37
N VAL A 12 -0.58 24.89 12.46
CA VAL A 12 0.04 23.57 12.55
C VAL A 12 1.13 23.40 11.50
N THR A 13 2.29 22.91 11.94
CA THR A 13 3.36 22.42 11.08
C THR A 13 3.53 20.93 11.30
N LEU A 14 3.45 20.16 10.21
CA LEU A 14 3.57 18.70 10.24
C LEU A 14 4.67 18.26 9.29
N LYS A 15 5.67 17.56 9.81
CA LYS A 15 6.84 17.10 9.04
C LYS A 15 7.03 15.60 9.20
N VAL A 16 7.48 14.94 8.14
CA VAL A 16 7.80 13.51 8.08
C VAL A 16 9.30 13.35 7.88
N PHE A 17 9.90 12.41 8.60
CA PHE A 17 11.33 12.13 8.63
C PHE A 17 11.60 10.65 8.40
N ASP A 18 12.74 10.35 7.78
CA ASP A 18 13.23 8.98 7.63
C ASP A 18 13.86 8.42 8.92
N GLU A 19 14.34 7.19 8.87
CA GLU A 19 15.00 6.51 10.00
C GLU A 19 16.27 7.23 10.50
N SER A 20 16.89 8.05 9.65
CA SER A 20 18.06 8.87 9.98
C SER A 20 17.68 10.26 10.49
N SER A 21 16.39 10.50 10.78
CA SER A 21 15.84 11.80 11.18
C SER A 21 16.05 12.91 10.14
N VAL A 22 16.19 12.55 8.86
CA VAL A 22 16.28 13.50 7.75
C VAL A 22 14.87 13.85 7.30
N LEU A 23 14.61 15.15 7.08
CA LEU A 23 13.32 15.64 6.59
C LEU A 23 13.02 15.05 5.21
N VAL A 24 11.91 14.32 5.12
CA VAL A 24 11.41 13.72 3.87
C VAL A 24 10.39 14.66 3.22
N LYS A 25 9.41 15.13 3.99
CA LYS A 25 8.34 16.01 3.49
C LYS A 25 7.72 16.84 4.60
N THR A 26 7.40 18.09 4.28
CA THR A 26 6.51 18.93 5.10
C THR A 26 5.10 18.78 4.55
N LEU A 27 4.16 18.27 5.36
CA LEU A 27 2.76 18.09 4.95
C LEU A 27 1.91 19.33 5.24
N LEU A 28 2.22 20.04 6.32
CA LEU A 28 1.62 21.32 6.69
C LEU A 28 2.73 22.27 7.10
N ASP A 29 2.67 23.53 6.66
CA ASP A 29 3.66 24.56 7.00
C ASP A 29 2.96 25.79 7.56
N GLY A 30 2.58 25.74 8.83
CA GLY A 30 1.86 26.81 9.52
C GLY A 30 0.42 26.98 9.03
N GLU A 31 -0.28 25.88 8.73
CA GLU A 31 -1.68 25.95 8.30
C GLU A 31 -2.62 26.11 9.51
N LEU A 32 -3.56 27.04 9.44
CA LEU A 32 -4.57 27.22 10.48
C LEU A 32 -5.59 26.07 10.43
N LEU A 33 -5.61 25.27 11.49
CA LEU A 33 -6.57 24.19 11.67
C LEU A 33 -7.52 24.48 12.83
N ALA A 34 -8.75 23.98 12.69
CA ALA A 34 -9.78 24.17 13.70
C ALA A 34 -9.62 23.24 14.90
N VAL A 35 -10.11 23.68 16.05
CA VAL A 35 -10.28 22.87 17.25
C VAL A 35 -11.01 21.56 16.96
N GLY A 36 -10.59 20.47 17.62
CA GLY A 36 -11.15 19.14 17.44
C GLY A 36 -10.26 18.21 16.60
N GLY A 37 -10.87 17.14 16.08
CA GLY A 37 -10.18 16.08 15.36
C GLY A 37 -9.73 16.50 13.96
N ASN A 38 -8.45 16.33 13.67
CA ASN A 38 -7.81 16.64 12.41
C ASN A 38 -7.10 15.39 11.86
N SER A 39 -7.02 15.27 10.54
CA SER A 39 -6.46 14.10 9.88
C SER A 39 -5.76 14.49 8.57
N ILE A 40 -4.47 14.19 8.48
CA ILE A 40 -3.60 14.50 7.34
C ILE A 40 -3.06 13.19 6.76
N THR A 41 -3.09 13.07 5.44
CA THR A 41 -2.60 11.87 4.74
C THR A 41 -1.28 12.20 4.07
N TRP A 42 -0.25 11.43 4.40
CA TRP A 42 0.96 11.36 3.60
C TRP A 42 0.78 10.33 2.48
N ASP A 43 1.21 10.71 1.29
CA ASP A 43 1.12 9.96 0.03
C ASP A 43 2.35 9.08 -0.25
N GLY A 44 3.29 8.99 0.70
CA GLY A 44 4.53 8.21 0.51
C GLY A 44 5.51 8.86 -0.47
N THR A 45 5.44 10.18 -0.67
CA THR A 45 6.40 10.92 -1.50
C THR A 45 7.26 11.88 -0.70
N ASP A 46 8.40 12.29 -1.25
CA ASP A 46 9.28 13.33 -0.70
C ASP A 46 8.86 14.76 -1.12
N GLY A 47 9.63 15.77 -0.72
CA GLY A 47 9.44 17.16 -1.13
C GLY A 47 9.55 17.42 -2.64
N SER A 48 10.11 16.50 -3.42
CA SER A 48 10.18 16.55 -4.89
C SER A 48 9.02 15.80 -5.56
N SER A 49 8.05 15.30 -4.77
CA SER A 49 6.96 14.43 -5.23
C SER A 49 7.44 13.08 -5.78
N ALA A 50 8.64 12.63 -5.43
CA ALA A 50 9.14 11.30 -5.77
C ALA A 50 8.71 10.29 -4.70
N LEU A 51 8.33 9.07 -5.11
CA LEU A 51 8.03 7.99 -4.17
C LEU A 51 9.27 7.65 -3.35
N VAL A 52 9.10 7.52 -2.04
CA VAL A 52 10.15 7.04 -1.14
C VAL A 52 10.06 5.52 -0.97
N SER A 53 11.10 4.92 -0.40
CA SER A 53 11.12 3.47 -0.16
C SER A 53 10.13 3.08 0.94
N ASP A 54 9.61 1.86 0.86
CA ASP A 54 8.84 1.28 1.96
C ASP A 54 9.70 1.26 3.25
N GLY A 55 9.08 1.55 4.37
CA GLY A 55 9.78 1.67 5.65
C GLY A 55 8.98 2.36 6.74
N LEU A 56 9.57 2.40 7.93
CA LEU A 56 9.01 3.15 9.06
C LEU A 56 9.52 4.59 9.01
N TYR A 57 8.59 5.53 9.02
CA TYR A 57 8.88 6.96 9.05
C TYR A 57 8.36 7.55 10.36
N SER A 58 9.03 8.59 10.86
CA SER A 58 8.54 9.36 12.01
C SER A 58 7.94 10.67 11.53
N TYR A 59 7.03 11.25 12.31
CA TYR A 59 6.48 12.58 12.04
C TYR A 59 6.47 13.42 13.31
N THR A 60 6.54 14.74 13.11
CA THR A 60 6.37 15.74 14.17
C THR A 60 5.13 16.59 13.90
N ILE A 61 4.45 17.01 14.95
CA ILE A 61 3.35 17.98 14.90
C ILE A 61 3.69 19.11 15.88
N ASP A 62 3.88 20.30 15.33
CA ASP A 62 4.00 21.55 16.07
C ASP A 62 2.70 22.34 15.90
N ALA A 63 2.19 22.94 16.98
CA ALA A 63 0.97 23.75 16.95
C ALA A 63 1.14 25.01 17.80
N VAL A 64 0.71 26.15 17.26
CA VAL A 64 0.75 27.45 17.95
C VAL A 64 -0.61 28.12 17.79
N ASP A 65 -1.24 28.53 18.89
CA ASP A 65 -2.53 29.24 18.85
C ASP A 65 -2.38 30.68 18.31
N ASP A 66 -3.51 31.35 18.08
CA ASP A 66 -3.55 32.73 17.56
C ASP A 66 -2.92 33.75 18.54
N LEU A 67 -2.73 33.38 19.81
CA LEU A 67 -2.08 34.20 20.84
C LEU A 67 -0.58 33.94 20.95
N GLY A 68 -0.04 33.01 20.17
CA GLY A 68 1.38 32.64 20.16
C GLY A 68 1.77 31.59 21.20
N ASN A 69 0.82 30.93 21.86
CA ASN A 69 1.13 29.84 22.78
C ASN A 69 1.43 28.56 21.99
N ALA A 70 2.66 28.04 22.16
CA ALA A 70 3.07 26.79 21.54
C ALA A 70 2.65 25.59 22.40
N ALA A 71 2.07 24.58 21.76
CA ALA A 71 1.83 23.28 22.36
C ALA A 71 3.14 22.47 22.50
N VAL A 72 3.11 21.44 23.34
CA VAL A 72 4.19 20.44 23.37
C VAL A 72 4.18 19.68 22.05
N GLN A 73 5.31 19.67 21.34
CA GLN A 73 5.48 18.95 20.09
C GLN A 73 5.12 17.46 20.28
N GLN A 74 4.29 16.95 19.38
CA GLN A 74 3.93 15.54 19.34
C GLN A 74 4.75 14.82 18.28
N VAL A 75 5.08 13.56 18.57
CA VAL A 75 5.79 12.66 17.65
C VAL A 75 5.03 11.36 17.51
N GLY A 76 5.14 10.73 16.35
CA GLY A 76 4.62 9.40 16.11
C GLY A 76 5.20 8.78 14.86
N ASP A 77 4.79 7.55 14.57
CA ASP A 77 5.30 6.80 13.44
C ASP A 77 4.22 6.53 12.39
N VAL A 78 4.64 6.40 11.13
CA VAL A 78 3.82 5.98 10.00
C VAL A 78 4.59 4.94 9.20
N LEU A 79 3.95 3.79 8.97
CA LEU A 79 4.49 2.74 8.13
C LEU A 79 4.06 2.98 6.68
N LEU A 80 5.03 3.04 5.77
CA LEU A 80 4.81 3.00 4.34
C LEU A 80 5.10 1.58 3.83
N ASP A 81 4.09 0.95 3.23
CA ASP A 81 4.20 -0.38 2.66
C ASP A 81 3.43 -0.43 1.33
N THR A 82 4.17 -0.58 0.22
CA THR A 82 3.63 -0.64 -1.14
C THR A 82 3.83 -2.03 -1.77
N ARG A 83 4.31 -3.01 -0.99
CA ARG A 83 4.50 -4.39 -1.45
C ARG A 83 3.18 -5.02 -1.86
N LYS A 84 3.19 -5.67 -3.03
CA LYS A 84 2.04 -6.43 -3.52
C LYS A 84 1.81 -7.65 -2.62
N PRO A 85 0.55 -7.91 -2.21
CA PRO A 85 0.26 -9.09 -1.39
C PRO A 85 0.63 -10.43 -2.06
N LEU A 86 0.52 -10.51 -3.39
CA LEU A 86 0.86 -11.69 -4.18
C LEU A 86 1.63 -11.32 -5.44
N ASP A 87 2.67 -12.09 -5.72
CA ASP A 87 3.43 -12.03 -6.96
C ASP A 87 3.32 -13.35 -7.72
N LEU A 88 2.84 -13.29 -8.97
CA LEU A 88 2.74 -14.48 -9.82
C LEU A 88 4.14 -14.90 -10.27
N ILE A 89 4.54 -16.13 -9.95
CA ILE A 89 5.84 -16.70 -10.33
C ILE A 89 5.74 -17.71 -11.47
N SER A 90 4.58 -18.35 -11.64
CA SER A 90 4.32 -19.26 -12.76
C SER A 90 2.91 -19.08 -13.31
N PRO A 91 2.73 -19.10 -14.64
CA PRO A 91 3.76 -19.19 -15.69
C PRO A 91 4.68 -17.97 -15.74
N GLU A 92 5.85 -18.13 -16.38
CA GLU A 92 6.74 -17.01 -16.69
C GLU A 92 6.02 -15.97 -17.56
N ASP A 93 6.42 -14.71 -17.44
CA ASP A 93 5.87 -13.63 -18.26
C ASP A 93 6.11 -13.92 -19.76
N GLY A 94 5.11 -13.71 -20.60
CA GLY A 94 5.17 -14.03 -22.02
C GLY A 94 5.01 -15.52 -22.38
N ALA A 95 4.81 -16.42 -21.40
CA ALA A 95 4.53 -17.82 -21.69
C ALA A 95 3.27 -17.97 -22.56
N THR A 96 3.36 -18.83 -23.58
CA THR A 96 2.18 -19.22 -24.37
C THR A 96 1.44 -20.31 -23.62
N LEU A 97 0.19 -20.04 -23.28
CA LEU A 97 -0.63 -20.98 -22.53
C LEU A 97 -1.46 -21.85 -23.46
N ALA A 98 -1.50 -23.15 -23.20
CA ALA A 98 -2.35 -24.10 -23.91
C ALA A 98 -2.87 -25.17 -22.94
N GLY A 99 -4.14 -25.55 -23.06
CA GLY A 99 -4.74 -26.55 -22.19
C GLY A 99 -4.94 -26.05 -20.75
N THR A 100 -4.76 -26.95 -19.78
CA THR A 100 -4.87 -26.61 -18.36
C THR A 100 -3.54 -26.11 -17.84
N VAL A 101 -3.54 -24.94 -17.21
CA VAL A 101 -2.36 -24.31 -16.63
C VAL A 101 -2.59 -24.05 -15.15
N THR A 102 -1.61 -24.45 -14.34
CA THR A 102 -1.54 -24.11 -12.91
C THR A 102 -0.84 -22.77 -12.77
N LEU A 103 -1.53 -21.82 -12.17
CA LEU A 103 -0.93 -20.57 -11.72
C LEU A 103 -0.27 -20.79 -10.37
N VAL A 104 0.88 -20.16 -10.15
CA VAL A 104 1.59 -20.19 -8.86
C VAL A 104 1.98 -18.76 -8.51
N ALA A 105 1.59 -18.30 -7.32
CA ALA A 105 2.00 -17.02 -6.77
C ALA A 105 2.67 -17.19 -5.41
N THR A 106 3.64 -16.33 -5.12
CA THR A 106 4.26 -16.15 -3.79
C THR A 106 3.58 -15.01 -3.05
N GLN A 107 3.65 -15.05 -1.72
CA GLN A 107 3.09 -14.04 -0.84
C GLN A 107 4.22 -13.35 -0.07
N VAL A 108 4.00 -12.11 0.38
CA VAL A 108 4.86 -11.47 1.38
C VAL A 108 4.66 -12.15 2.75
N ASP A 109 5.75 -12.60 3.37
CA ASP A 109 5.71 -13.49 4.55
C ASP A 109 5.02 -12.90 5.79
N ASP A 110 5.03 -11.58 5.94
CA ASP A 110 4.39 -10.86 7.06
C ASP A 110 2.89 -10.58 6.82
N TYR A 111 2.36 -10.86 5.64
CA TYR A 111 0.94 -10.70 5.34
C TYR A 111 0.15 -11.94 5.77
N THR A 112 -1.07 -11.74 6.26
CA THR A 112 -2.04 -12.82 6.47
C THR A 112 -3.16 -12.71 5.44
N ILE A 113 -3.12 -13.55 4.41
CA ILE A 113 -4.18 -13.61 3.39
C ILE A 113 -5.20 -14.68 3.78
N ARG A 114 -6.48 -14.28 3.84
CA ARG A 114 -7.58 -15.20 4.14
C ARG A 114 -7.88 -16.08 2.93
N SER A 115 -8.18 -17.35 3.18
CA SER A 115 -8.56 -18.35 2.17
C SER A 115 -10.07 -18.65 2.14
N ASP A 116 -10.87 -17.87 2.87
CA ASP A 116 -12.32 -18.01 2.98
C ASP A 116 -13.07 -17.29 1.82
N ASN A 117 -14.25 -16.72 2.09
CA ASN A 117 -15.01 -15.96 1.10
C ASN A 117 -14.25 -14.75 0.53
N TYR A 118 -13.14 -14.34 1.14
CA TYR A 118 -12.25 -13.27 0.67
C TYR A 118 -10.94 -13.78 0.06
N ALA A 119 -10.86 -15.06 -0.29
CA ALA A 119 -9.70 -15.61 -0.98
C ALA A 119 -9.36 -14.83 -2.26
N PRO A 120 -8.06 -14.59 -2.53
CA PRO A 120 -7.65 -13.96 -3.77
C PRO A 120 -8.11 -14.80 -4.95
N TYR A 121 -8.41 -14.15 -6.07
CA TYR A 121 -8.78 -14.81 -7.31
C TYR A 121 -7.78 -14.46 -8.39
N PHE A 122 -7.48 -15.44 -9.24
CA PHE A 122 -6.77 -15.16 -10.48
C PHE A 122 -7.79 -14.82 -11.56
N THR A 123 -7.45 -13.84 -12.40
CA THR A 123 -8.26 -13.49 -13.57
C THR A 123 -7.40 -13.53 -14.81
N ALA A 124 -7.94 -14.09 -15.89
CA ALA A 124 -7.33 -13.99 -17.20
C ALA A 124 -7.87 -12.72 -17.88
N ILE A 125 -6.96 -11.90 -18.42
CA ILE A 125 -7.31 -10.68 -19.16
C ILE A 125 -6.75 -10.84 -20.57
N GLY A 126 -7.61 -10.73 -21.60
CA GLY A 126 -7.19 -10.88 -23.00
C GLY A 126 -8.33 -11.29 -23.94
N THR A 127 -8.12 -11.10 -25.24
CA THR A 127 -9.05 -11.54 -26.30
C THR A 127 -9.17 -13.06 -26.31
N GLY A 128 -10.41 -13.59 -26.21
CA GLY A 128 -10.70 -15.03 -26.14
C GLY A 128 -10.80 -15.61 -24.73
N CYS A 129 -10.47 -14.84 -23.68
CA CYS A 129 -10.68 -15.25 -22.29
C CYS A 129 -12.10 -14.85 -21.83
N SER A 130 -12.99 -15.81 -21.61
CA SER A 130 -14.40 -15.54 -21.28
C SER A 130 -14.79 -15.78 -19.82
N ARG A 131 -13.86 -16.16 -18.93
CA ARG A 131 -14.21 -16.38 -17.50
C ARG A 131 -13.00 -16.32 -16.56
N GLY A 132 -13.24 -15.83 -15.33
CA GLY A 132 -12.26 -15.83 -14.25
C GLY A 132 -11.76 -17.25 -13.90
N ILE A 133 -10.52 -17.33 -13.45
CA ILE A 133 -9.78 -18.58 -13.23
C ILE A 133 -10.25 -19.29 -11.94
N GLY A 134 -10.92 -18.55 -11.05
CA GLY A 134 -11.44 -19.06 -9.77
C GLY A 134 -10.61 -18.57 -8.58
N ARG A 135 -11.03 -18.97 -7.39
CA ARG A 135 -10.34 -18.66 -6.13
C ARG A 135 -8.98 -19.38 -6.11
N ALA A 136 -7.95 -18.67 -5.68
CA ALA A 136 -6.65 -19.26 -5.39
C ALA A 136 -6.72 -20.03 -4.06
N ALA A 137 -6.02 -21.15 -3.99
CA ALA A 137 -5.88 -21.98 -2.80
C ALA A 137 -4.44 -21.96 -2.31
N GLN A 138 -4.23 -21.70 -1.03
CA GLN A 138 -2.92 -21.76 -0.40
C GLN A 138 -2.45 -23.21 -0.30
N GLN A 139 -1.18 -23.44 -0.62
CA GLN A 139 -0.51 -24.73 -0.56
C GLN A 139 0.30 -24.87 0.73
N VAL A 140 0.75 -26.09 1.02
CA VAL A 140 1.55 -26.41 2.23
C VAL A 140 2.90 -25.68 2.23
N ASP A 141 3.44 -25.37 1.05
CA ASP A 141 4.70 -24.63 0.87
C ASP A 141 4.54 -23.11 0.92
N GLY A 142 3.32 -22.61 1.22
CA GLY A 142 3.02 -21.17 1.28
C GLY A 142 2.67 -20.54 -0.06
N THR A 143 2.82 -21.25 -1.18
CA THR A 143 2.41 -20.73 -2.50
C THR A 143 0.90 -20.73 -2.66
N TRP A 144 0.40 -19.92 -3.59
CA TRP A 144 -1.01 -19.85 -3.95
C TRP A 144 -1.21 -20.41 -5.35
N THR A 145 -2.12 -21.38 -5.51
CA THR A 145 -2.41 -21.98 -6.82
C THR A 145 -3.86 -21.79 -7.28
N GLY A 146 -4.05 -21.71 -8.59
CA GLY A 146 -5.36 -21.69 -9.22
C GLY A 146 -5.30 -22.35 -10.60
N ILE A 147 -6.41 -22.97 -11.01
CA ILE A 147 -6.48 -23.73 -12.27
C ILE A 147 -7.34 -22.97 -13.27
N ASN A 148 -6.74 -22.54 -14.39
CA ASN A 148 -7.53 -22.02 -15.52
C ASN A 148 -7.94 -23.17 -16.44
N LYS A 149 -9.24 -23.47 -16.50
CA LYS A 149 -9.78 -24.60 -17.27
C LYS A 149 -10.11 -24.29 -18.74
N TYR A 150 -10.00 -23.04 -19.19
CA TYR A 150 -10.43 -22.65 -20.54
C TYR A 150 -9.46 -21.68 -21.21
N ILE A 151 -8.36 -22.21 -21.77
CA ILE A 151 -7.40 -21.43 -22.54
C ILE A 151 -7.54 -21.78 -24.03
N SER A 152 -7.99 -20.82 -24.84
CA SER A 152 -7.61 -20.72 -26.25
C SER A 152 -6.32 -19.89 -26.32
N THR A 153 -5.25 -20.41 -26.92
CA THR A 153 -3.88 -19.88 -26.92
C THR A 153 -3.75 -18.35 -26.72
N PHE A 154 -3.14 -17.92 -25.62
CA PHE A 154 -2.82 -16.50 -25.35
C PHE A 154 -1.48 -16.36 -24.62
N ALA A 155 -0.88 -15.16 -24.68
CA ALA A 155 0.33 -14.79 -23.95
C ALA A 155 -0.01 -14.27 -22.56
N VAL A 156 0.74 -14.68 -21.53
CA VAL A 156 0.64 -14.10 -20.19
C VAL A 156 1.22 -12.69 -20.19
N SER A 157 0.44 -11.72 -19.71
CA SER A 157 0.96 -10.40 -19.34
C SER A 157 0.70 -10.15 -17.85
N ARG A 158 1.76 -9.83 -17.10
CA ARG A 158 1.65 -9.43 -15.69
C ARG A 158 1.33 -7.93 -15.64
N SER A 159 0.07 -7.55 -15.37
CA SER A 159 -0.27 -6.13 -15.19
C SER A 159 0.08 -5.66 -13.77
N ARG A 160 0.58 -4.42 -13.66
CA ARG A 160 0.66 -3.71 -12.37
C ARG A 160 -0.75 -3.21 -12.04
N GLY A 161 -1.41 -3.87 -11.09
CA GLY A 161 -2.51 -3.31 -10.32
C GLY A 161 -1.98 -2.70 -9.03
#